data_AF-A0A8X6R1Z8-F1
#
_entry.id   AF-A0A8X6R1Z8-F1
#
_cell.length_a   1.000
_cell.length_b   1.000
_cell.length_c   1.000
_cell.angle_alpha   90.00
_cell.angle_beta   90.00
_cell.angle_gamma   90.00
#
_symmetry.space_group_name_H-M   'P 1'
#
loop_
_entity.id
_entity.type
_entity.pdbx_description
1 polymer ?
#
loop_
_entity_poly.entity_id
_entity_poly.type
_entity_poly.pdbx_seq_one_letter_code
_entity_poly.pdbx_strand_id
1 'polypeptide(L)'
;MTLRVALVAALAVVASAFVIEPVHHHAPQPYKFGYSVKDKHGEQHREEAGDGHAVRGSYGFSDARGIRRQVNYVADKAGFRAQVKTNEPGTANQNPAAVHLISDAPYAHGGYAGAAGLGYAGVVAPVLVAPVAYNGLGGNGLLGGLGYARYGY
;
A
#
# COMPACT_ATOMS: atom_id res chain seq x y z
N MET A 1 52.06 -5.85 50.74
CA MET A 1 50.60 -6.07 50.91
C MET A 1 49.74 -5.03 50.18
N THR A 2 50.33 -4.05 49.47
CA THR A 2 49.62 -2.92 48.83
C THR A 2 49.32 -3.15 47.34
N LEU A 3 50.21 -3.83 46.60
CA LEU A 3 50.07 -4.06 45.16
C LEU A 3 48.93 -5.05 44.81
N ARG A 4 48.71 -6.08 45.63
CA ARG A 4 47.61 -7.04 45.46
C ARG A 4 46.23 -6.40 45.69
N VAL A 5 46.15 -5.43 46.60
CA VAL A 5 44.91 -4.70 46.90
C VAL A 5 44.59 -3.72 45.77
N ALA A 6 45.61 -3.02 45.23
CA ALA A 6 45.44 -2.11 44.10
C ALA A 6 45.01 -2.84 42.81
N LEU A 7 45.57 -4.02 42.53
CA LEU A 7 45.19 -4.83 41.37
C LEU A 7 43.74 -5.32 41.46
N VAL A 8 43.32 -5.78 42.64
CA VAL A 8 41.94 -6.24 42.87
C VAL A 8 40.94 -5.09 42.78
N ALA A 9 41.30 -3.91 43.31
CA ALA A 9 40.46 -2.71 43.21
C ALA A 9 40.32 -2.24 41.75
N ALA A 10 41.41 -2.21 40.98
CA ALA A 10 41.36 -1.80 39.58
C ALA A 10 40.52 -2.77 38.71
N LEU A 11 40.64 -4.08 38.95
CA LEU A 11 39.83 -5.08 38.24
C LEU A 11 38.33 -4.95 38.55
N ALA A 12 37.98 -4.63 39.79
CA ALA A 12 36.59 -4.42 40.22
C ALA A 12 35.97 -3.16 39.57
N VAL A 13 36.74 -2.06 39.44
CA VAL A 13 36.28 -0.84 38.76
C VAL A 13 36.01 -1.10 37.27
N VAL A 14 36.89 -1.85 36.60
CA VAL A 14 36.70 -2.20 35.18
C VAL A 14 35.47 -3.11 35.01
N ALA A 15 35.24 -4.07 35.91
CA ALA A 15 34.06 -4.95 35.85
C ALA A 15 32.73 -4.19 36.04
N SER A 16 32.70 -3.16 36.88
CA SER A 16 31.51 -2.32 37.08
C SER A 16 31.21 -1.36 35.93
N ALA A 17 32.19 -1.11 35.04
CA ALA A 17 32.01 -0.22 33.88
C ALA A 17 31.34 -0.90 32.67
N PHE A 18 31.21 -2.24 32.70
CA PHE A 18 30.51 -3.03 31.69
C PHE A 18 29.16 -3.53 32.22
N VAL A 19 28.26 -2.60 32.56
CA VAL A 19 26.83 -2.94 32.70
C VAL A 19 26.26 -3.01 31.29
N ILE A 20 26.14 -4.22 30.74
CA ILE A 20 25.40 -4.47 29.50
C ILE A 20 23.92 -4.30 29.85
N GLU A 21 23.29 -3.20 29.43
CA GLU A 21 21.86 -3.06 29.60
C GLU A 21 21.14 -4.15 28.79
N PRO A 22 20.17 -4.86 29.38
CA PRO A 22 19.40 -5.84 28.63
C PRO A 22 18.68 -5.12 27.49
N VAL A 23 18.89 -5.57 26.25
CA VAL A 23 18.09 -5.12 25.12
C VAL A 23 16.63 -5.47 25.41
N HIS A 24 15.83 -4.47 25.75
CA HIS A 24 14.40 -4.64 25.99
C HIS A 24 13.70 -4.91 24.65
N HIS A 25 13.55 -6.19 24.30
CA HIS A 25 12.66 -6.59 23.23
C HIS A 25 11.21 -6.39 23.69
N HIS A 26 10.62 -5.25 23.35
CA HIS A 26 9.20 -5.03 23.57
C HIS A 26 8.40 -5.95 22.65
N ALA A 27 7.59 -6.83 23.24
CA ALA A 27 6.59 -7.56 22.48
C ALA A 27 5.64 -6.55 21.79
N PRO A 28 5.17 -6.83 20.57
CA PRO A 28 4.22 -5.95 19.91
C PRO A 28 2.97 -5.78 20.79
N GLN A 29 2.60 -4.53 21.07
CA GLN A 29 1.40 -4.26 21.86
C GLN A 29 0.16 -4.35 20.97
N PRO A 30 -0.92 -4.99 21.45
CA PRO A 30 -2.18 -4.99 20.73
C PRO A 30 -2.70 -3.57 20.51
N TYR A 31 -3.30 -3.32 19.34
CA TYR A 31 -3.91 -2.05 19.00
C TYR A 31 -5.22 -2.25 18.26
N LYS A 32 -6.06 -1.22 18.27
CA LYS A 32 -7.25 -1.11 17.42
C LYS A 32 -7.50 0.34 17.07
N PHE A 33 -7.76 0.62 15.81
CA PHE A 33 -8.17 1.95 15.36
C PHE A 33 -9.21 1.84 14.24
N GLY A 34 -9.89 2.95 13.97
CA GLY A 34 -10.76 3.07 12.82
C GLY A 34 -11.30 4.49 12.66
N TYR A 35 -11.83 4.77 11.48
CA TYR A 35 -12.54 6.01 11.19
C TYR A 35 -13.66 5.76 10.17
N SER A 36 -14.60 6.70 10.12
CA SER A 36 -15.63 6.77 9.10
C SER A 36 -15.86 8.24 8.73
N VAL A 37 -15.93 8.53 7.44
CA VAL A 37 -16.15 9.87 6.86
C VAL A 37 -17.32 9.75 5.91
N LYS A 38 -18.30 10.64 6.05
CA LYS A 38 -19.49 10.68 5.19
C LYS A 38 -19.81 12.12 4.81
N ASP A 39 -20.00 12.36 3.52
CA ASP A 39 -20.40 13.66 2.97
C ASP A 39 -21.37 13.49 1.78
N LYS A 40 -21.63 14.59 1.06
CA LYS A 40 -22.52 14.60 -0.12
C LYS A 40 -21.96 13.85 -1.34
N HIS A 41 -20.68 13.54 -1.34
CA HIS A 41 -19.98 12.86 -2.43
C HIS A 41 -19.78 11.37 -2.17
N GLY A 42 -19.89 10.92 -0.92
CA GLY A 42 -19.79 9.50 -0.59
C GLY A 42 -19.50 9.20 0.87
N GLU A 43 -19.04 7.97 1.09
CA GLU A 43 -18.65 7.44 2.38
C GLU A 43 -17.30 6.74 2.26
N GLN A 44 -16.46 6.85 3.27
CA GLN A 44 -15.17 6.16 3.37
C GLN A 44 -14.98 5.67 4.80
N HIS A 45 -14.44 4.47 4.97
CA HIS A 45 -14.18 3.93 6.29
C HIS A 45 -12.95 3.04 6.30
N ARG A 46 -12.36 2.90 7.49
CA ARG A 46 -11.32 1.94 7.79
C ARG A 46 -11.44 1.48 9.23
N GLU A 47 -11.16 0.21 9.46
CA GLU A 47 -10.91 -0.35 10.78
C GLU A 47 -9.76 -1.36 10.71
N GLU A 48 -8.97 -1.43 11.76
CA GLU A 48 -7.85 -2.36 11.85
C GLU A 48 -7.56 -2.68 13.32
N ALA A 49 -7.22 -3.93 13.58
CA ALA A 49 -6.72 -4.39 14.87
C ALA A 49 -5.52 -5.30 14.67
N GLY A 50 -4.51 -5.11 15.51
CA GLY A 50 -3.34 -5.97 15.62
C GLY A 50 -3.26 -6.59 17.01
N ASP A 51 -2.96 -7.88 17.08
CA ASP A 51 -2.77 -8.62 18.35
C ASP A 51 -1.29 -8.94 18.63
N GLY A 52 -0.39 -8.42 17.78
CA GLY A 52 1.05 -8.69 17.81
C GLY A 52 1.49 -9.95 17.06
N HIS A 53 0.55 -10.77 16.59
CA HIS A 53 0.82 -11.93 15.72
C HIS A 53 0.15 -11.78 14.34
N ALA A 54 -1.01 -11.15 14.31
CA ALA A 54 -1.78 -10.91 13.12
C ALA A 54 -2.38 -9.49 13.15
N VAL A 55 -2.53 -8.92 11.96
CA VAL A 55 -3.31 -7.72 11.72
C VAL A 55 -4.54 -8.12 10.91
N ARG A 56 -5.72 -7.68 11.36
CA ARG A 56 -6.98 -7.86 10.63
C ARG A 56 -7.63 -6.51 10.48
N GLY A 57 -8.17 -6.25 9.31
CA GLY A 57 -8.86 -5.00 9.08
C GLY A 57 -9.72 -5.01 7.85
N SER A 58 -10.41 -3.89 7.70
CA SER A 58 -11.21 -3.63 6.53
C SER A 58 -11.13 -2.15 6.16
N TYR A 59 -11.24 -1.85 4.87
CA TYR A 59 -11.44 -0.49 4.40
C TYR A 59 -12.35 -0.50 3.18
N GLY A 60 -13.04 0.62 2.98
CA GLY A 60 -13.97 0.72 1.87
C GLY A 60 -14.40 2.15 1.60
N PHE A 61 -15.04 2.30 0.46
CA PHE A 61 -15.70 3.54 0.08
C PHE A 61 -16.96 3.26 -0.74
N SER A 62 -17.85 4.23 -0.75
CA SER A 62 -18.93 4.38 -1.71
C SER A 62 -18.97 5.83 -2.21
N ASP A 63 -19.33 6.05 -3.48
CA ASP A 63 -19.52 7.40 -4.03
C ASP A 63 -20.98 7.67 -4.42
N ALA A 64 -21.27 8.93 -4.74
CA ALA A 64 -22.61 9.38 -5.14
C ALA A 64 -23.15 8.71 -6.44
N ARG A 65 -22.29 8.03 -7.21
CA ARG A 65 -22.67 7.28 -8.42
C ARG A 65 -22.97 5.81 -8.11
N GLY A 66 -22.88 5.41 -6.83
CA GLY A 66 -23.05 4.03 -6.39
C GLY A 66 -21.81 3.16 -6.64
N ILE A 67 -20.67 3.74 -7.04
CA ILE A 67 -19.41 3.00 -7.12
C ILE A 67 -18.93 2.70 -5.71
N ARG A 68 -18.52 1.46 -5.45
CA ARG A 68 -18.15 0.99 -4.13
C ARG A 68 -17.02 -0.02 -4.19
N ARG A 69 -16.19 -0.02 -3.15
CA ARG A 69 -15.19 -1.05 -2.87
C ARG A 69 -15.21 -1.39 -1.39
N GLN A 70 -15.15 -2.67 -1.07
CA GLN A 70 -14.87 -3.20 0.26
C GLN A 70 -13.67 -4.12 0.18
N VAL A 71 -12.67 -3.90 1.03
CA VAL A 71 -11.51 -4.77 1.18
C VAL A 71 -11.48 -5.30 2.60
N ASN A 72 -11.44 -6.61 2.75
CA ASN A 72 -11.23 -7.29 4.02
C ASN A 72 -9.88 -8.01 3.94
N TYR A 73 -9.01 -7.82 4.92
CA TYR A 73 -7.65 -8.36 4.87
C TYR A 73 -7.18 -8.92 6.20
N VAL A 74 -6.19 -9.81 6.08
CA VAL A 74 -5.43 -10.36 7.19
C VAL A 74 -3.95 -10.39 6.80
N ALA A 75 -3.09 -9.99 7.73
CA ALA A 75 -1.64 -10.17 7.63
C ALA A 75 -1.20 -10.99 8.84
N ASP A 76 -0.64 -12.16 8.60
CA ASP A 76 -0.13 -13.06 9.64
C ASP A 76 1.08 -13.86 9.11
N LYS A 77 1.44 -14.96 9.77
CA LYS A 77 2.55 -15.83 9.36
C LYS A 77 2.41 -16.41 7.94
N ALA A 78 1.19 -16.50 7.41
CA ALA A 78 0.93 -16.96 6.05
C ALA A 78 0.92 -15.79 5.03
N GLY A 79 1.46 -14.63 5.39
CA GLY A 79 1.55 -13.44 4.55
C GLY A 79 0.30 -12.56 4.59
N PHE A 80 0.24 -11.61 3.64
CA PHE A 80 -0.92 -10.75 3.45
C PHE A 80 -1.93 -11.41 2.50
N ARG A 81 -3.21 -11.41 2.89
CA ARG A 81 -4.31 -11.95 2.08
C ARG A 81 -5.50 -11.01 2.16
N ALA A 82 -6.20 -10.83 1.05
CA ALA A 82 -7.36 -9.94 1.01
C ALA A 82 -8.50 -10.50 0.17
N GLN A 83 -9.72 -10.12 0.53
CA GLN A 83 -10.90 -10.23 -0.30
C GLN A 83 -11.35 -8.83 -0.69
N VAL A 84 -11.55 -8.60 -1.98
CA VAL A 84 -12.04 -7.34 -2.53
C VAL A 84 -13.42 -7.58 -3.13
N LYS A 85 -14.40 -6.78 -2.73
CA LYS A 85 -15.71 -6.70 -3.38
C LYS A 85 -15.85 -5.32 -4.03
N THR A 86 -16.13 -5.24 -5.32
CA THR A 86 -16.19 -3.95 -6.03
C THR A 86 -17.09 -3.98 -7.26
N ASN A 87 -17.74 -2.86 -7.57
CA ASN A 87 -18.42 -2.65 -8.86
C ASN A 87 -17.70 -1.63 -9.76
N GLU A 88 -16.44 -1.33 -9.48
CA GLU A 88 -15.67 -0.34 -10.23
C GLU A 88 -15.46 -0.77 -11.69
N PRO A 89 -15.80 0.07 -12.68
CA PRO A 89 -15.56 -0.22 -14.09
C PRO A 89 -14.10 -0.58 -14.37
N GLY A 90 -13.89 -1.58 -15.24
CA GLY A 90 -12.54 -2.08 -15.57
C GLY A 90 -11.98 -3.09 -14.57
N THR A 91 -12.71 -3.45 -13.51
CA THR A 91 -12.35 -4.58 -12.66
C THR A 91 -12.90 -5.89 -13.24
N ALA A 92 -12.05 -6.91 -13.26
CA ALA A 92 -12.42 -8.26 -13.68
C ALA A 92 -12.15 -9.23 -12.54
N ASN A 93 -12.85 -10.38 -12.51
CA ASN A 93 -12.67 -11.44 -11.51
C ASN A 93 -11.34 -12.21 -11.71
N GLN A 94 -10.23 -11.48 -11.67
CA GLN A 94 -8.88 -12.00 -11.66
C GLN A 94 -8.38 -11.98 -10.21
N ASN A 95 -7.79 -13.08 -9.76
CA ASN A 95 -7.30 -13.25 -8.39
C ASN A 95 -5.77 -13.14 -8.38
N PRO A 96 -5.18 -11.92 -8.44
CA PRO A 96 -3.74 -11.76 -8.43
C PRO A 96 -3.15 -12.09 -7.05
N ALA A 97 -2.02 -12.79 -7.05
CA ALA A 97 -1.31 -13.18 -5.83
C ALA A 97 -2.25 -13.83 -4.80
N ALA A 98 -2.34 -13.28 -3.59
CA ALA A 98 -3.19 -13.78 -2.50
C ALA A 98 -4.45 -12.93 -2.28
N VAL A 99 -4.95 -12.32 -3.36
CA VAL A 99 -6.18 -11.50 -3.37
C VAL A 99 -7.30 -12.26 -4.07
N HIS A 100 -8.45 -12.36 -3.41
CA HIS A 100 -9.69 -12.83 -4.03
C HIS A 100 -10.54 -11.62 -4.45
N LEU A 101 -10.68 -11.39 -5.76
CA LEU A 101 -11.45 -10.29 -6.30
C LEU A 101 -12.85 -10.76 -6.71
N ILE A 102 -13.87 -10.10 -6.19
CA ILE A 102 -15.29 -10.29 -6.53
C ILE A 102 -15.78 -8.97 -7.11
N SER A 103 -15.86 -8.92 -8.43
CA SER A 103 -16.34 -7.79 -9.19
C SER A 103 -17.76 -8.02 -9.70
N ASP A 104 -18.66 -7.09 -9.39
CA ASP A 104 -19.98 -6.90 -9.99
C ASP A 104 -19.98 -5.69 -10.96
N ALA A 105 -18.81 -5.33 -11.48
CA ALA A 105 -18.68 -4.22 -12.41
C ALA A 105 -19.54 -4.44 -13.67
N PRO A 106 -20.28 -3.42 -14.13
CA PRO A 106 -20.99 -3.51 -15.39
C PRO A 106 -19.97 -3.77 -16.51
N TYR A 107 -20.25 -4.79 -17.34
CA TYR A 107 -19.44 -5.10 -18.52
C TYR A 107 -19.49 -3.89 -19.47
N ALA A 108 -18.51 -3.00 -19.36
CA ALA A 108 -18.27 -2.01 -20.38
C ALA A 108 -17.68 -2.75 -21.58
N HIS A 109 -18.43 -2.86 -22.66
CA HIS A 109 -17.91 -3.30 -23.95
C HIS A 109 -16.92 -2.22 -24.44
N GLY A 110 -15.69 -2.27 -23.93
CA GLY A 110 -14.64 -1.29 -24.21
C GLY A 110 -13.36 -1.81 -23.58
N GLY A 111 -12.59 -2.56 -24.36
CA GLY A 111 -11.35 -3.16 -23.91
C GLY A 111 -10.32 -2.12 -23.50
N TYR A 112 -9.79 -2.27 -22.31
CA TYR A 112 -8.45 -1.80 -21.95
C TYR A 112 -7.75 -3.00 -21.32
N ALA A 113 -6.88 -3.61 -22.11
CA ALA A 113 -5.90 -4.57 -21.63
C ALA A 113 -5.06 -3.92 -20.53
N GLY A 114 -4.69 -4.71 -19.53
CA GLY A 114 -4.18 -4.25 -18.24
C GLY A 114 -3.14 -3.13 -18.32
N ALA A 115 -3.40 -2.08 -17.56
CA ALA A 115 -2.38 -1.14 -17.12
C ALA A 115 -2.35 -1.19 -15.60
N ALA A 116 -1.14 -1.46 -15.07
CA ALA A 116 -0.82 -1.44 -13.66
C ALA A 116 -1.28 -0.13 -13.00
N GLY A 117 -1.61 -0.24 -11.71
CA GLY A 117 -2.29 0.77 -10.92
C GLY A 117 -1.84 2.21 -11.17
N LEU A 118 -2.82 3.07 -11.39
CA LEU A 118 -2.68 4.52 -11.36
C LEU A 118 -4.01 5.05 -10.81
N GLY A 119 -3.91 5.78 -9.70
CA GLY A 119 -5.04 6.24 -8.91
C GLY A 119 -6.00 7.15 -9.69
N TYR A 120 -7.18 7.33 -9.11
CA TYR A 120 -8.22 8.22 -9.60
C TYR A 120 -7.67 9.62 -9.91
N ALA A 121 -7.67 9.98 -11.20
CA ALA A 121 -7.66 11.35 -11.67
C ALA A 121 -8.79 11.50 -12.69
N GLY A 122 -9.51 12.62 -12.59
CA GLY A 122 -10.78 12.86 -13.24
C GLY A 122 -10.78 12.77 -14.76
N VAL A 123 -11.99 12.57 -15.27
CA VAL A 123 -12.54 12.94 -16.59
C VAL A 123 -11.53 12.94 -17.74
N VAL A 124 -11.56 11.89 -18.57
CA VAL A 124 -11.05 11.99 -19.95
C VAL A 124 -12.08 11.45 -20.93
N ALA A 125 -12.48 12.32 -21.85
CA ALA A 125 -13.26 12.01 -23.04
C ALA A 125 -12.52 10.98 -23.91
N PRO A 126 -13.21 10.16 -24.71
CA PRO A 126 -12.56 9.13 -25.52
C PRO A 126 -11.77 9.79 -26.66
N VAL A 127 -10.46 9.87 -26.50
CA VAL A 127 -9.55 10.08 -27.64
C VAL A 127 -9.37 8.71 -28.30
N LEU A 128 -9.92 8.57 -29.50
CA LEU A 128 -9.66 7.42 -30.36
C LEU A 128 -8.17 7.40 -30.72
N VAL A 129 -7.40 6.54 -30.06
CA VAL A 129 -6.02 6.26 -30.45
C VAL A 129 -6.02 4.96 -31.23
N ALA A 130 -5.82 5.06 -32.54
CA ALA A 130 -5.57 3.91 -33.40
C ALA A 130 -4.31 3.16 -32.93
N PRO A 131 -4.28 1.82 -32.97
CA PRO A 131 -3.11 1.07 -32.51
C PRO A 131 -1.96 1.25 -33.49
N VAL A 132 -0.95 2.03 -33.09
CA VAL A 132 0.37 2.00 -33.73
C VAL A 132 1.13 0.81 -33.14
N ALA A 133 1.27 -0.25 -33.94
CA ALA A 133 2.15 -1.36 -33.63
C ALA A 133 3.60 -0.85 -33.55
N TYR A 134 4.31 -1.17 -32.47
CA TYR A 134 5.74 -0.89 -32.37
C TYR A 134 6.52 -2.19 -32.20
N ASN A 135 7.08 -2.66 -33.32
CA ASN A 135 8.28 -3.49 -33.31
C ASN A 135 9.43 -2.61 -32.83
N GLY A 136 10.12 -3.05 -31.78
CA GLY A 136 11.24 -2.34 -31.22
C GLY A 136 12.48 -2.39 -32.12
N LEU A 137 13.01 -1.19 -32.35
CA LEU A 137 14.44 -0.83 -32.36
C LEU A 137 15.30 -1.17 -33.59
N GLY A 138 15.55 -0.12 -34.37
CA GLY A 138 16.77 0.07 -35.15
C GLY A 138 16.87 1.49 -35.72
N GLY A 139 17.63 2.38 -35.07
CA GLY A 139 18.39 3.43 -35.75
C GLY A 139 17.88 4.88 -35.75
N ASN A 140 18.66 5.75 -35.11
CA ASN A 140 19.06 7.13 -35.48
C ASN A 140 18.08 8.16 -36.09
N GLY A 141 18.02 9.34 -35.45
CA GLY A 141 17.63 10.63 -36.06
C GLY A 141 16.94 11.55 -35.04
N LEU A 142 17.65 12.47 -34.37
CA LEU A 142 17.77 13.90 -34.71
C LEU A 142 16.43 14.71 -34.74
N LEU A 143 16.38 15.68 -33.83
CA LEU A 143 15.85 17.06 -33.96
C LEU A 143 14.38 17.37 -33.65
N GLY A 144 14.23 18.29 -32.66
CA GLY A 144 13.16 19.29 -32.54
C GLY A 144 11.89 18.80 -31.83
N GLY A 145 11.28 19.49 -30.88
CA GLY A 145 11.46 20.85 -30.37
C GLY A 145 10.19 21.21 -29.56
N LEU A 146 10.42 21.87 -28.42
CA LEU A 146 9.60 22.90 -27.74
C LEU A 146 8.06 22.76 -27.68
N GLY A 147 7.54 22.76 -26.45
CA GLY A 147 6.13 23.09 -26.19
C GLY A 147 5.76 23.03 -24.70
N TYR A 148 6.26 23.99 -23.90
CA TYR A 148 5.71 24.22 -22.56
C TYR A 148 4.42 25.04 -22.68
N ALA A 149 3.29 24.47 -22.25
CA ALA A 149 2.05 25.21 -22.03
C ALA A 149 1.65 25.13 -20.55
N ARG A 150 1.81 26.29 -19.91
CA ARG A 150 1.43 26.69 -18.55
C ARG A 150 0.02 27.26 -18.59
N TYR A 151 -0.86 26.86 -17.67
CA TYR A 151 -2.03 27.60 -17.14
C TYR A 151 -2.39 26.91 -15.79
N GLY A 152 -2.58 27.53 -14.61
CA GLY A 152 -2.89 28.91 -14.20
C GLY A 152 -4.31 29.26 -14.65
N TYR A 153 -5.38 29.22 -13.86
CA TYR A 153 -5.62 29.35 -12.42
C TYR A 153 -6.56 28.25 -11.92
#